data_AF-A0A3N1G9U3-F1
#
_entry.id   AF-A0A3N1G9U3-F1
#
_cell.length_a   1.000
_cell.length_b   1.000
_cell.length_c   1.000
_cell.angle_alpha   90.00
_cell.angle_beta   90.00
_cell.angle_gamma   90.00
#
_symmetry.space_group_name_H-M   'P 1'
#
loop_
_entity.id
_entity.type
_entity.pdbx_description
1 polymer ?
#
loop_
_entity_poly.entity_id
_entity_poly.type
_entity_poly.pdbx_seq_one_letter_code
_entity_poly.pdbx_strand_id
1 'polypeptide(L)'
;MSTPADGPLRTAPGTGGDDHRSIGDLLRAVTEDLSTLLRQEVALAKAEAKESASSAGKGAGLLGGAGVAGHFVLLFLSVALWWGLGTAIGNGWSGLVVALLWAVVAAVLAVVGRRSLKSAKGLPQTQETLQKIPNAAKGHEEQNR
;
A
#
# COMPACT_ATOMS: atom_id res chain seq x y z
N MET A 1 57.33 -49.28 62.47
CA MET A 1 57.68 -48.22 61.50
C MET A 1 56.38 -47.54 61.13
N SER A 2 56.20 -46.29 61.58
CA SER A 2 54.89 -45.63 61.74
C SER A 2 54.31 -45.05 60.44
N THR A 3 53.01 -45.27 60.24
CA THR A 3 52.00 -44.44 59.51
C THR A 3 51.89 -43.04 60.19
N PRO A 4 51.26 -41.95 59.66
CA PRO A 4 50.38 -41.70 58.47
C PRO A 4 50.90 -40.56 57.53
N ALA A 5 50.32 -40.27 56.35
CA ALA A 5 49.12 -39.43 56.22
C ALA A 5 48.54 -39.39 54.79
N ASP A 6 47.22 -39.50 54.76
CA ASP A 6 46.28 -39.19 53.69
C ASP A 6 46.23 -37.70 53.34
N GLY A 7 45.84 -37.40 52.09
CA GLY A 7 45.13 -36.16 51.72
C GLY A 7 45.42 -35.64 50.32
N PRO A 8 44.45 -35.01 49.64
CA PRO A 8 43.07 -35.47 49.39
C PRO A 8 42.80 -35.61 47.88
N LEU A 9 41.79 -36.42 47.55
CA LEU A 9 41.17 -36.48 46.23
C LEU A 9 40.81 -35.07 45.76
N ARG A 10 41.30 -34.69 44.58
CA ARG A 10 40.78 -33.54 43.84
C ARG A 10 39.35 -33.86 43.43
N THR A 11 38.41 -33.50 44.30
CA THR A 11 37.01 -33.33 43.94
C THR A 11 36.95 -32.26 42.85
N ALA A 12 36.55 -32.66 41.64
CA ALA A 12 36.00 -31.71 40.69
C ALA A 12 34.96 -30.87 41.44
N PRO A 13 34.92 -29.53 41.28
CA PRO A 13 33.82 -28.76 41.80
C PRO A 13 32.55 -29.27 41.10
N GLY A 14 31.82 -30.11 41.82
CA GLY A 14 30.40 -30.33 41.61
C GLY A 14 29.69 -29.03 41.96
N THR A 15 29.48 -28.21 40.94
CA THR A 15 28.34 -27.31 40.87
C THR A 15 27.60 -27.77 39.62
N GLY A 16 26.67 -28.72 39.69
CA GLY A 16 25.48 -28.58 40.52
C GLY A 16 24.60 -27.41 40.05
N GLY A 17 24.75 -26.97 38.80
CA GLY A 17 24.01 -25.84 38.22
C GLY A 17 23.05 -26.21 37.10
N ASP A 18 22.95 -27.48 36.73
CA ASP A 18 21.99 -27.96 35.73
C ASP A 18 20.87 -28.70 36.47
N ASP A 19 19.73 -28.04 36.72
CA ASP A 19 18.39 -28.61 36.43
C ASP A 19 17.19 -27.79 36.92
N HIS A 20 17.38 -26.67 37.61
CA HIS A 20 16.25 -25.83 38.01
C HIS A 20 16.38 -24.43 37.42
N ARG A 21 16.35 -24.34 36.08
CA ARG A 21 15.84 -23.09 35.48
C ARG A 21 14.47 -22.86 36.08
N SER A 22 14.34 -21.76 36.80
CA SER A 22 13.07 -21.38 37.40
C SER A 22 12.01 -21.31 36.30
N ILE A 23 10.78 -21.70 36.61
CA ILE A 23 9.64 -21.51 35.70
C ILE A 23 9.54 -20.04 35.26
N GLY A 24 9.97 -19.10 36.12
CA GLY A 24 10.07 -17.68 35.80
C GLY A 24 11.13 -17.36 34.73
N ASP A 25 12.27 -18.05 34.73
CA ASP A 25 13.33 -17.84 33.73
C ASP A 25 12.93 -18.39 32.36
N LEU A 26 12.23 -19.52 32.33
CA LEU A 26 11.68 -20.10 31.10
C LEU A 26 10.56 -19.22 30.51
N LEU A 27 9.65 -18.72 31.35
CA LEU A 27 8.61 -17.77 30.91
C LEU A 27 9.20 -16.48 30.37
N ARG A 28 10.27 -15.97 31.00
CA ARG A 28 10.98 -14.79 30.54
C ARG A 28 11.61 -15.01 29.16
N ALA A 29 12.31 -16.14 28.97
CA ALA A 29 12.89 -16.50 27.68
C ALA A 29 11.83 -16.63 26.57
N VAL A 30 10.72 -17.32 26.83
CA VAL A 30 9.63 -17.48 25.84
C VAL A 30 8.98 -16.13 25.51
N THR A 31 8.79 -15.26 26.50
CA THR A 31 8.23 -13.92 26.28
C THR A 31 9.16 -13.04 25.45
N GLU A 32 10.47 -13.16 25.67
CA GLU A 32 11.50 -12.44 24.92
C GLU A 32 11.61 -12.93 23.47
N ASP A 33 11.54 -14.25 23.25
CA ASP A 33 11.48 -14.85 21.91
C ASP A 33 10.22 -14.42 21.16
N LEU A 34 9.05 -14.46 21.81
CA LEU A 34 7.80 -14.02 21.20
C LEU A 34 7.82 -12.51 20.89
N SER A 35 8.40 -11.70 21.79
CA SER A 35 8.59 -10.27 21.54
C SER A 35 9.51 -10.03 20.35
N THR A 36 10.52 -10.87 20.17
CA THR A 36 11.44 -10.81 19.02
C THR A 36 10.73 -11.17 17.72
N LEU A 37 9.93 -12.25 17.70
CA LEU A 37 9.13 -12.63 16.54
C LEU A 37 8.12 -11.55 16.14
N LEU A 38 7.41 -10.96 17.11
CA LEU A 38 6.45 -9.88 16.83
C LEU A 38 7.14 -8.66 16.21
N ARG A 39 8.33 -8.29 16.71
CA ARG A 39 9.11 -7.19 16.11
C ARG A 39 9.56 -7.52 14.69
N GLN A 40 9.93 -8.79 14.44
CA GLN A 40 10.31 -9.26 13.12
C GLN A 40 9.14 -9.22 12.14
N GLU A 41 7.95 -9.67 12.54
CA GLU A 41 6.76 -9.61 11.68
C GLU A 41 6.34 -8.17 11.38
N VAL A 42 6.42 -7.28 12.37
CA VAL A 42 6.20 -5.84 12.13
C VAL A 42 7.26 -5.28 11.17
N ALA A 43 8.53 -5.68 11.33
CA ALA A 43 9.60 -5.24 10.44
C ALA A 43 9.41 -5.76 9.00
N LEU A 44 8.98 -7.01 8.85
CA LEU A 44 8.67 -7.64 7.57
C LEU A 44 7.48 -6.96 6.91
N ALA A 45 6.35 -6.82 7.61
CA ALA A 45 5.17 -6.13 7.12
C ALA A 45 5.48 -4.69 6.71
N LYS A 46 6.36 -4.00 7.46
CA LYS A 46 6.82 -2.66 7.10
C LYS A 46 7.68 -2.68 5.82
N ALA A 47 8.54 -3.67 5.65
CA ALA A 47 9.35 -3.82 4.44
C ALA A 47 8.47 -4.09 3.21
N GLU A 48 7.52 -5.02 3.32
CA GLU A 48 6.58 -5.36 2.25
C GLU A 48 5.64 -4.19 1.90
N ALA A 49 5.16 -3.45 2.91
CA ALA A 49 4.39 -2.24 2.70
C ALA A 49 5.21 -1.15 1.98
N LYS A 50 6.49 -0.99 2.33
CA LYS A 50 7.39 -0.03 1.67
C LYS A 50 7.67 -0.43 0.23
N GLU A 51 7.91 -1.71 -0.04
CA GLU A 51 8.12 -2.23 -1.38
C GLU A 51 6.87 -2.05 -2.25
N SER A 52 5.70 -2.40 -1.70
CA SER A 52 4.40 -2.20 -2.34
C SER A 52 4.13 -0.72 -2.62
N ALA A 53 4.41 0.17 -1.67
CA ALA A 53 4.27 1.61 -1.86
C ALA A 53 5.25 2.15 -2.92
N SER A 54 6.48 1.64 -2.96
CA SER A 54 7.47 2.03 -3.97
C SER A 54 7.07 1.60 -5.38
N SER A 55 6.62 0.34 -5.54
CA SER A 55 6.20 -0.18 -6.84
C SER A 55 4.94 0.52 -7.33
N ALA A 56 3.94 0.71 -6.46
CA ALA A 56 2.74 1.48 -6.76
C ALA A 56 3.07 2.95 -7.10
N GLY A 57 3.98 3.57 -6.33
CA GLY A 57 4.42 4.94 -6.57
C GLY A 57 5.15 5.12 -7.91
N LYS A 58 6.04 4.19 -8.28
CA LYS A 58 6.68 4.17 -9.60
C LYS A 58 5.66 3.99 -10.72
N GLY A 59 4.74 3.03 -10.56
CA GLY A 59 3.67 2.79 -11.54
C GLY A 59 2.79 4.03 -11.75
N ALA A 60 2.33 4.64 -10.65
CA ALA A 60 1.56 5.88 -10.69
C ALA A 60 2.35 7.03 -11.32
N GLY A 61 3.65 7.16 -11.01
CA GLY A 61 4.53 8.16 -11.60
C GLY A 61 4.72 7.98 -13.10
N LEU A 62 4.95 6.74 -13.56
CA LEU A 62 5.06 6.42 -14.99
C LEU A 62 3.75 6.68 -15.73
N LEU A 63 2.60 6.26 -15.18
CA LEU A 63 1.30 6.52 -15.78
C LEU A 63 0.96 8.02 -15.81
N GLY A 64 1.28 8.75 -14.74
CA GLY A 64 1.13 10.20 -14.70
C GLY A 64 2.01 10.89 -15.75
N GLY A 65 3.29 10.51 -15.83
CA GLY A 65 4.22 11.00 -16.84
C GLY A 65 3.77 10.68 -18.27
N ALA A 66 3.29 9.45 -18.51
CA ALA A 66 2.73 9.05 -19.81
C ALA A 66 1.49 9.87 -20.18
N GLY A 67 0.63 10.21 -19.21
CA GLY A 67 -0.51 11.11 -19.42
C GLY A 67 -0.07 12.51 -19.87
N VAL A 68 0.93 13.09 -19.20
CA VAL A 68 1.48 14.41 -19.57
C VAL A 68 2.16 14.35 -20.94
N ALA A 69 3.01 13.35 -21.18
CA ALA A 69 3.69 13.17 -22.46
C ALA A 69 2.69 12.96 -23.61
N GLY A 70 1.66 12.13 -23.39
CA GLY A 70 0.57 11.91 -24.33
C GLY A 70 -0.21 13.20 -24.65
N HIS A 71 -0.44 14.05 -23.65
CA HIS A 71 -1.07 15.36 -23.87
C HIS A 71 -0.22 16.25 -24.79
N PHE A 72 1.10 16.32 -24.59
CA PHE A 72 2.00 17.07 -25.48
C PHE A 72 2.06 16.49 -26.90
N VAL A 73 2.05 15.16 -27.03
CA VAL A 73 1.98 14.51 -28.35
C VAL A 73 0.71 14.94 -29.09
N LEU A 74 -0.45 14.91 -28.42
CA LEU A 74 -1.72 15.35 -28.99
C LEU A 74 -1.70 16.84 -29.37
N LEU A 75 -1.10 17.69 -28.53
CA LEU A 75 -0.92 19.12 -28.80
C LEU A 75 -0.08 19.34 -30.08
N PHE A 76 1.10 18.73 -30.16
CA PHE A 76 1.98 18.90 -31.32
C PHE A 76 1.39 18.27 -32.58
N LEU A 77 0.69 17.14 -32.48
CA LEU A 77 -0.03 16.57 -33.61
C LEU A 77 -1.13 17.52 -34.11
N SER A 78 -1.82 18.22 -33.20
CA SER A 78 -2.84 19.20 -33.57
C SER A 78 -2.24 20.41 -34.29
N VAL A 79 -1.10 20.91 -33.81
CA VAL A 79 -0.38 22.01 -34.47
C VAL A 79 0.13 21.56 -35.84
N ALA A 80 0.75 20.38 -35.93
CA ALA A 80 1.23 19.82 -37.19
C ALA A 80 0.09 19.62 -38.19
N LEU A 81 -1.06 19.10 -37.74
CA LEU A 81 -2.25 18.94 -38.57
C LEU A 81 -2.78 20.29 -39.05
N TRP A 82 -2.85 21.28 -38.17
CA TRP A 82 -3.26 22.64 -38.52
C TRP A 82 -2.39 23.22 -39.64
N TRP A 83 -1.06 23.22 -39.44
CA TRP A 83 -0.11 23.71 -40.44
C TRP A 83 -0.14 22.89 -41.73
N GLY A 84 -0.25 21.57 -41.62
CA GLY A 84 -0.35 20.66 -42.77
C GLY A 84 -1.56 20.97 -43.64
N LEU A 85 -2.77 21.03 -43.04
CA LEU A 85 -3.99 21.44 -43.74
C LEU A 85 -3.88 22.89 -44.22
N GLY A 86 -3.15 23.74 -43.49
CA GLY A 86 -2.91 25.13 -43.82
C GLY A 86 -2.36 25.32 -45.24
N THR A 87 -1.51 24.40 -45.69
CA THR A 87 -0.96 24.43 -47.05
C THR A 87 -1.99 24.11 -48.14
N ALA A 88 -3.07 23.39 -47.81
CA ALA A 88 -4.11 22.98 -48.76
C ALA A 88 -5.33 23.92 -48.76
N ILE A 89 -5.80 24.35 -47.59
CA ILE A 89 -7.07 25.09 -47.43
C ILE A 89 -6.92 26.44 -46.69
N GLY A 90 -5.70 26.81 -46.30
CA GLY A 90 -5.41 28.04 -45.56
C GLY A 90 -5.58 27.90 -44.05
N ASN A 91 -4.70 28.55 -43.28
CA ASN A 91 -4.61 28.41 -41.83
C ASN A 91 -5.92 28.74 -41.07
N GLY A 92 -6.75 29.65 -41.57
CA GLY A 92 -8.03 29.96 -40.94
C GLY A 92 -9.00 28.77 -40.95
N TRP A 93 -9.19 28.15 -42.12
CA TRP A 93 -10.08 27.00 -42.29
C TRP A 93 -9.52 25.74 -41.63
N SER A 94 -8.20 25.53 -41.66
CA SER A 94 -7.55 24.44 -40.95
C SER A 94 -7.84 24.48 -39.45
N GLY A 95 -7.83 25.67 -38.85
CA GLY A 95 -8.19 25.85 -37.45
C GLY A 95 -9.60 25.36 -37.12
N LEU A 96 -10.57 25.70 -37.97
CA LEU A 96 -11.96 25.24 -37.81
C LEU A 96 -12.08 23.71 -37.92
N VAL A 97 -11.36 23.10 -38.86
CA VAL A 97 -11.34 21.64 -39.02
C VAL A 97 -10.75 20.95 -37.80
N VAL A 98 -9.60 21.42 -37.30
CA VAL A 98 -8.95 20.87 -36.11
C VAL A 98 -9.81 21.08 -34.86
N ALA A 99 -10.48 22.24 -34.73
CA ALA A 99 -11.41 22.51 -33.64
C ALA A 99 -12.63 21.57 -33.67
N LEU A 100 -13.21 21.34 -34.85
CA LEU A 100 -14.32 20.40 -35.02
C LEU A 100 -13.91 18.97 -34.68
N LEU A 101 -12.72 18.54 -35.10
CA LEU A 101 -12.15 17.25 -34.74
C LEU A 101 -12.07 17.08 -33.22
N TRP A 102 -11.52 18.07 -32.51
CA TRP A 102 -11.44 18.04 -31.05
C TRP A 102 -12.79 18.10 -30.37
N ALA A 103 -13.77 18.83 -30.93
CA ALA A 103 -15.14 18.83 -30.42
C ALA A 103 -15.77 17.43 -30.46
N VAL A 104 -15.56 16.69 -31.56
CA VAL A 104 -16.01 15.29 -31.68
C VAL A 104 -15.32 14.39 -30.66
N VAL A 105 -13.99 14.48 -30.54
CA VAL A 105 -13.22 13.71 -29.55
C VAL A 105 -13.73 14.01 -28.13
N ALA A 106 -13.90 15.28 -27.77
CA ALA A 106 -14.41 15.69 -26.47
C ALA A 106 -15.82 15.18 -26.19
N ALA A 107 -16.72 15.21 -27.17
CA ALA A 107 -18.07 14.67 -27.04
C ALA A 107 -18.05 13.15 -26.77
N VAL A 108 -17.23 12.40 -27.50
CA VAL A 108 -17.06 10.95 -27.28
C VAL A 108 -16.50 10.66 -25.89
N LEU A 109 -15.42 11.35 -25.49
CA LEU A 109 -14.80 11.19 -24.17
C LEU A 109 -15.78 11.53 -23.05
N ALA A 110 -16.59 12.59 -23.20
CA ALA A 110 -17.60 12.96 -22.22
C ALA A 110 -18.67 11.88 -22.09
N VAL A 111 -19.14 11.29 -23.19
CA VAL A 111 -20.13 10.21 -23.16
C VAL A 111 -19.55 8.94 -22.53
N VAL A 112 -18.35 8.52 -22.94
CA VAL A 112 -17.68 7.33 -22.40
C VAL A 112 -17.38 7.52 -20.93
N GLY A 113 -16.79 8.66 -20.54
CA GLY A 113 -16.49 8.99 -19.15
C GLY A 113 -17.75 8.99 -18.27
N ARG A 114 -18.85 9.58 -18.75
CA ARG A 114 -20.14 9.53 -18.05
C ARG A 114 -20.66 8.10 -17.89
N ARG A 115 -20.51 7.23 -18.90
CA ARG A 115 -20.90 5.82 -18.82
C ARG A 115 -20.04 5.06 -17.81
N SER A 116 -18.73 5.23 -17.84
CA SER A 116 -17.81 4.59 -16.89
C SER A 116 -18.08 5.00 -15.45
N LEU A 117 -18.32 6.30 -15.20
CA LEU A 117 -18.68 6.79 -13.86
C LEU A 117 -20.05 6.27 -13.37
N LYS A 118 -21.03 6.12 -14.28
CA LYS A 118 -22.33 5.51 -13.95
C LYS A 118 -22.19 4.03 -13.60
N SER A 119 -21.38 3.28 -14.35
CA SER A 119 -21.09 1.88 -14.03
C SER A 119 -20.34 1.72 -12.70
N ALA A 120 -19.40 2.63 -12.39
CA ALA A 120 -18.67 2.62 -11.12
C ALA A 120 -19.55 2.98 -9.91
N LYS A 121 -20.59 3.81 -10.09
CA LYS A 121 -21.61 4.09 -9.05
C LYS A 121 -22.56 2.90 -8.79
N GLY A 122 -22.50 1.84 -9.60
CA GLY A 122 -23.32 0.63 -9.50
C GLY A 122 -22.79 -0.44 -8.55
N LEU A 123 -22.09 -0.10 -7.46
CA LEU A 123 -21.85 -0.99 -6.32
C LEU A 123 -22.85 -0.67 -5.18
N PRO A 124 -24.14 -1.05 -5.30
CA PRO A 124 -25.18 -0.73 -4.32
C PRO A 124 -24.96 -1.38 -2.94
N GLN A 125 -24.11 -2.41 -2.82
CA GLN A 125 -23.95 -3.13 -1.56
C GLN A 125 -23.18 -2.37 -0.46
N THR A 126 -22.29 -1.44 -0.83
CA THR A 126 -21.48 -0.70 0.16
C THR A 126 -22.25 0.48 0.76
N GLN A 127 -23.12 1.13 -0.01
CA GLN A 127 -23.93 2.25 0.50
C GLN A 127 -25.05 1.77 1.43
N GLU A 128 -25.67 0.62 1.14
CA GLU A 128 -26.71 0.05 2.00
C GLU A 128 -26.16 -0.45 3.33
N THR A 129 -24.93 -0.98 3.33
CA THR A 129 -24.22 -1.41 4.55
C THR A 129 -23.80 -0.20 5.40
N LEU A 130 -23.35 0.90 4.78
CA LEU A 130 -22.99 2.13 5.50
C LEU A 130 -24.22 2.89 6.04
N GLN A 131 -25.37 2.82 5.37
CA GLN A 131 -26.63 3.42 5.83
C GLN A 131 -27.33 2.58 6.92
N LYS A 132 -26.99 1.30 7.08
CA LYS A 132 -27.51 0.42 8.15
C LYS A 132 -26.70 0.46 9.46
N ILE A 133 -25.55 1.15 9.50
CA ILE A 133 -24.72 1.29 10.71
C ILE A 133 -24.73 2.73 11.33
N PRO A 134 -25.86 3.46 11.45
CA PRO A 134 -25.92 4.64 12.32
C PRO A 134 -26.19 4.26 13.79
N ASN A 135 -26.75 3.08 14.06
CA ASN A 135 -27.19 2.68 15.40
C ASN A 135 -26.13 1.97 16.27
N ALA A 136 -24.95 1.66 15.73
CA ALA A 136 -23.85 1.07 16.51
C ALA A 136 -22.85 2.12 17.05
N ALA A 137 -22.87 3.35 16.53
CA ALA A 137 -22.00 4.44 16.97
C ALA A 137 -22.65 5.34 18.06
N LYS A 138 -23.95 5.15 18.34
CA LYS A 138 -24.61 5.73 19.51
C LYS A 138 -24.75 4.65 20.56
N GLY A 139 -23.77 4.57 21.44
CA GLY A 139 -23.83 3.72 22.63
C GLY A 139 -25.10 4.04 23.42
N HIS A 140 -25.90 3.02 23.69
CA HIS A 140 -26.94 3.07 24.70
C HIS A 140 -26.26 2.94 26.08
N GLU A 141 -25.58 4.00 26.50
CA GLU A 141 -25.30 4.23 27.92
C GLU A 141 -26.48 5.03 28.49
N GLU A 142 -26.93 4.61 29.68
CA GLU A 142 -27.92 5.29 30.54
C GLU A 142 -29.41 5.18 30.18
N GLN A 143 -30.03 4.02 30.42
CA GLN A 143 -31.33 4.01 31.12
C GLN A 143 -31.63 2.66 31.78
N ASN A 144 -31.00 2.38 32.92
CA ASN A 144 -31.62 1.57 33.97
C ASN A 144 -31.04 1.97 35.34
N ARG A 145 -31.59 3.04 35.91
CA ARG A 145 -31.59 3.31 37.35
C ARG A 145 -32.99 3.09 37.86
#